data_AF-A0A2D4GAC4-F1
#
_entry.id   AF-A0A2D4GAC4-F1
#
_cell.length_a   1.000
_cell.length_b   1.000
_cell.length_c   1.000
_cell.angle_alpha   90.00
_cell.angle_beta   90.00
_cell.angle_gamma   90.00
#
_symmetry.space_group_name_H-M   'P 1'
#
loop_
_entity.id
_entity.type
_entity.pdbx_description
1 polymer ?
#
loop_
_entity_poly.entity_id
_entity_poly.type
_entity_poly.pdbx_seq_one_letter_code
_entity_poly.pdbx_strand_id
1 'polypeptide(L)'
;INESEKRSSNFMYLMIEFRCVKCDDKEYAIVYYEKDGDEASPIYTSSDIVKVPDPQMSMENLVESKHHKLARSLRSGPSDHDLKPNATTRDQLNIIVSYPPTKQLTYEEQDLVWKFRYYLTHQEKALTKFLKCVNWHLPQEAKQALELLGKWKPMDVE
;
A
#
# COMPACT_ATOMS: atom_id res chain seq x y z
N ILE A 1 26.94 -7.72 22.99
CA ILE A 1 27.93 -7.27 21.98
C ILE A 1 28.87 -6.31 22.66
N ASN A 2 30.13 -6.69 22.81
CA ASN A 2 31.13 -5.84 23.48
C ASN A 2 31.62 -4.74 22.51
N GLU A 3 32.35 -3.74 23.04
CA GLU A 3 32.86 -2.64 22.23
C GLU A 3 33.91 -3.08 21.18
N SER A 4 34.73 -4.09 21.50
CA SER A 4 35.70 -4.65 20.55
C SER A 4 35.06 -5.32 19.34
N GLU A 5 33.93 -6.02 19.51
CA GLU A 5 33.17 -6.63 18.41
C GLU A 5 32.54 -5.58 17.49
N LYS A 6 32.09 -4.45 18.04
CA LYS A 6 31.57 -3.33 17.25
C LYS A 6 32.65 -2.69 16.40
N ARG A 7 33.86 -2.56 16.94
CA ARG A 7 35.02 -1.95 16.25
C ARG A 7 35.65 -2.87 15.20
N SER A 8 35.57 -4.19 15.39
CA SER A 8 36.10 -5.18 14.43
C SER A 8 35.11 -5.56 13.33
N SER A 9 33.93 -4.96 13.32
CA SER A 9 32.83 -5.31 12.44
C SER A 9 32.51 -4.18 11.47
N ASN A 10 32.20 -4.52 10.22
CA ASN A 10 31.75 -3.57 9.19
C ASN A 10 30.23 -3.30 9.26
N PHE A 11 29.55 -3.69 10.34
CA PHE A 11 28.13 -3.44 10.54
C PHE A 11 27.90 -2.09 11.24
N MET A 12 26.79 -1.42 10.91
CA MET A 12 26.32 -0.26 11.64
C MET A 12 25.62 -0.67 12.95
N TYR A 13 25.91 0.04 14.03
CA TYR A 13 25.30 -0.21 15.34
C TYR A 13 24.60 1.05 15.83
N LEU A 14 23.34 0.92 16.28
CA LEU A 14 22.60 1.97 16.96
C LEU A 14 22.56 1.67 18.46
N MET A 15 22.96 2.65 19.27
CA MET A 15 22.81 2.59 20.73
C MET A 15 21.54 3.32 21.12
N ILE A 16 20.62 2.61 21.77
CA ILE A 16 19.38 3.18 22.31
C ILE A 16 19.39 2.97 23.81
N GLU A 17 19.25 4.04 24.58
CA GLU A 17 19.07 4.00 26.03
C GLU A 17 17.63 4.35 26.37
N PHE A 18 16.94 3.45 27.07
CA PHE A 18 15.60 3.70 27.58
C PHE A 18 15.68 4.09 29.05
N ARG A 19 14.84 5.04 29.48
CA ARG A 19 14.76 5.42 30.89
C ARG A 19 14.14 4.28 31.69
N CYS A 20 14.84 3.81 32.73
CA CYS A 20 14.29 2.84 33.67
C CYS A 20 13.42 3.55 34.72
N VAL A 21 12.25 2.98 35.04
CA VAL A 21 11.37 3.45 36.12
C VAL A 21 11.69 2.66 37.38
N LYS A 22 12.05 3.35 38.45
CA LYS A 22 12.34 2.76 39.76
C LYS A 22 11.37 3.26 40.81
N CYS A 23 10.84 2.35 41.63
CA CYS A 23 10.08 2.66 42.84
C CYS A 23 10.65 1.81 43.98
N ASP A 24 10.98 2.41 45.12
CA ASP A 24 11.60 1.74 46.28
C ASP A 24 12.80 0.84 45.92
N ASP A 25 13.70 1.38 45.07
CA ASP A 25 14.92 0.72 44.59
C ASP A 25 14.69 -0.55 43.73
N LYS A 26 13.45 -0.80 43.33
CA LYS A 26 13.05 -1.89 42.43
C LYS A 26 12.71 -1.35 41.05
N GLU A 27 13.18 -2.03 40.01
CA GLU A 27 12.91 -1.66 38.61
C GLU A 27 11.56 -2.21 38.15
N TYR A 28 10.82 -1.39 37.40
CA TYR A 28 9.50 -1.72 36.88
C TYR A 28 9.44 -1.56 35.36
N ALA A 29 8.73 -2.49 34.70
CA ALA A 29 8.33 -2.34 33.31
C ALA A 29 7.04 -1.49 33.23
N ILE A 30 7.01 -0.49 32.36
CA ILE A 30 5.79 0.24 32.04
C ILE A 30 4.97 -0.62 31.07
N VAL A 31 3.71 -0.89 31.43
CA VAL A 31 2.74 -1.53 30.54
C VAL A 31 1.59 -0.56 30.35
N TYR A 32 1.25 -0.24 29.10
CA TYR A 32 0.04 0.51 28.78
C TYR A 32 -1.14 -0.47 28.74
N TYR A 33 -2.17 -0.19 29.52
CA TYR A 33 -3.42 -0.91 29.51
C TYR A 33 -4.55 0.10 29.40
N GLU A 34 -5.30 0.01 28.30
CA GLU A 34 -6.50 0.79 28.09
C GLU A 34 -7.69 0.00 28.62
N LYS A 35 -8.22 0.43 29.76
CA LYS A 35 -9.43 -0.15 30.33
C LYS A 35 -10.60 0.23 29.44
N ASP A 36 -11.39 -0.77 29.01
CA ASP A 36 -12.58 -0.59 28.18
C ASP A 36 -12.29 -0.10 26.75
N GLY A 37 -11.10 -0.35 26.20
CA GLY A 37 -10.74 0.01 24.81
C GLY A 37 -11.61 -0.65 23.72
N ASP A 38 -12.36 -1.70 24.08
CA ASP A 38 -13.35 -2.35 23.23
C ASP A 38 -14.78 -1.80 23.42
N GLU A 39 -15.02 -0.92 24.40
CA GLU A 39 -16.34 -0.32 24.60
C GLU A 39 -16.55 0.87 23.65
N ALA A 40 -17.73 0.90 23.04
CA ALA A 40 -18.12 2.02 22.19
C ALA A 40 -18.17 3.31 23.02
N SER A 41 -17.40 4.32 22.62
CA SER A 41 -17.38 5.64 23.27
C SER A 41 -18.80 6.20 23.41
N PRO A 42 -19.22 6.69 24.59
CA PRO A 42 -20.54 7.27 24.77
C PRO A 42 -20.72 8.46 23.83
N ILE A 43 -21.83 8.48 23.10
CA ILE A 43 -22.17 9.59 22.21
C ILE A 43 -22.54 10.78 23.09
N TYR A 44 -21.63 11.74 23.23
CA TYR A 44 -21.90 13.01 23.90
C TYR A 44 -22.88 13.82 23.04
N THR A 45 -24.06 14.14 23.60
CA THR A 45 -25.10 14.93 22.93
C THR A 45 -24.79 16.43 22.92
N SER A 46 -23.77 16.87 23.66
CA SER A 46 -23.19 18.22 23.59
C SER A 46 -21.83 18.15 22.91
N SER A 47 -21.71 18.72 21.71
CA SER A 47 -20.46 18.77 20.97
C SER A 47 -19.91 20.20 20.99
N ASP A 48 -18.86 20.43 21.78
CA ASP A 48 -17.98 21.57 21.55
C ASP A 48 -17.01 21.22 20.41
N ILE A 49 -16.79 22.17 19.49
CA ILE A 49 -15.84 21.98 18.40
C ILE A 49 -14.42 22.05 18.98
N VAL A 50 -13.80 20.90 19.16
CA VAL A 50 -12.43 20.77 19.65
C VAL A 50 -11.54 20.14 18.58
N LYS A 51 -10.33 20.67 18.40
CA LYS A 51 -9.33 20.07 17.52
C LYS A 51 -8.64 18.93 18.26
N VAL A 52 -8.92 17.69 17.86
CA VAL A 52 -8.25 16.50 18.37
C VAL A 52 -7.23 16.03 17.33
N PRO A 53 -5.95 15.86 17.68
CA PRO A 53 -4.98 15.22 16.81
C PRO A 53 -5.41 13.77 16.57
N ASP A 54 -5.65 13.40 15.31
CA ASP A 54 -5.96 12.02 14.92
C ASP A 54 -4.64 11.25 14.69
N PRO A 55 -4.28 10.28 15.55
CA PRO A 55 -3.06 9.48 15.40
C PRO A 55 -3.06 8.61 14.13
N GLN A 56 -4.23 8.38 13.53
CA GLN A 56 -4.44 7.49 12.39
C GLN A 56 -4.60 8.24 11.07
N MET A 57 -4.58 9.58 11.06
CA MET A 57 -4.84 10.40 9.87
C MET A 57 -3.85 10.14 8.70
N SER A 58 -2.68 9.55 8.98
CA SER A 58 -1.68 9.15 7.98
C SER A 58 -1.43 7.65 7.93
N MET A 59 -2.29 6.87 8.58
CA MET A 59 -2.28 5.41 8.47
C MET A 59 -3.04 4.95 7.22
N GLU A 60 -2.78 3.71 6.81
CA GLU A 60 -3.49 3.09 5.69
C GLU A 60 -4.98 2.93 6.01
N ASN A 61 -5.83 3.25 5.04
CA ASN A 61 -7.25 2.95 5.13
C ASN A 61 -7.47 1.42 5.01
N LEU A 62 -7.78 0.77 6.13
CA LEU A 62 -7.98 -0.68 6.18
C LEU A 62 -9.13 -1.16 5.28
N VAL A 63 -10.15 -0.32 5.06
CA VAL A 63 -11.28 -0.64 4.18
C VAL A 63 -10.81 -0.67 2.73
N GLU A 64 -10.04 0.33 2.30
CA GLU A 64 -9.44 0.36 0.97
C GLU A 64 -8.46 -0.79 0.77
N SER A 65 -7.58 -1.05 1.74
CA SER A 65 -6.62 -2.18 1.70
C SER A 65 -7.32 -3.52 1.52
N LYS A 66 -8.42 -3.74 2.25
CA LYS A 66 -9.24 -4.96 2.12
C LYS A 66 -9.92 -5.02 0.76
N HIS A 67 -10.54 -3.93 0.32
CA HIS A 67 -11.20 -3.86 -0.99
C HIS A 67 -10.20 -4.18 -2.11
N HIS A 68 -9.03 -3.56 -2.08
CA HIS A 68 -7.95 -3.74 -3.04
C HIS A 68 -7.50 -5.21 -3.15
N LYS A 69 -7.23 -5.85 -2.01
CA LYS A 69 -6.86 -7.27 -1.96
C LYS A 69 -7.96 -8.18 -2.51
N LEU A 70 -9.23 -7.86 -2.26
CA LEU A 70 -10.36 -8.64 -2.75
C LEU A 70 -10.59 -8.44 -4.26
N ALA A 71 -10.50 -7.20 -4.76
CA ALA A 71 -10.68 -6.86 -6.17
C ALA A 71 -9.67 -7.60 -7.07
N ARG A 72 -8.48 -7.87 -6.54
CA ARG A 72 -7.39 -8.57 -7.24
C ARG A 72 -7.33 -10.08 -7.00
N SER A 73 -8.23 -10.62 -6.19
CA SER A 73 -8.25 -12.05 -5.89
C SER A 73 -8.46 -12.91 -7.15
N LEU A 74 -7.73 -14.02 -7.23
CA LEU A 74 -7.75 -15.03 -8.32
C LEU A 74 -9.14 -15.59 -8.66
N ARG A 75 -10.13 -15.34 -7.82
CA ARG A 75 -11.53 -15.71 -8.09
C ARG A 75 -12.12 -14.96 -9.29
N SER A 76 -11.49 -13.86 -9.73
CA SER A 76 -11.85 -13.09 -10.93
C SER A 76 -11.51 -13.80 -12.26
N GLY A 77 -10.73 -14.89 -12.24
CA GLY A 77 -10.71 -15.91 -13.30
C GLY A 77 -10.30 -15.50 -14.73
N PRO A 78 -10.41 -16.44 -15.71
CA PRO A 78 -10.05 -16.26 -17.12
C PRO A 78 -10.85 -15.18 -17.89
N SER A 79 -11.89 -14.61 -17.27
CA SER A 79 -12.82 -13.68 -17.91
C SER A 79 -12.22 -12.30 -18.19
N ASP A 80 -11.11 -11.94 -17.55
CA ASP A 80 -10.43 -10.65 -17.75
C ASP A 80 -9.74 -10.56 -19.12
N HIS A 81 -9.39 -11.70 -19.74
CA HIS A 81 -8.56 -11.73 -20.94
C HIS A 81 -9.23 -11.02 -22.14
N ASP A 82 -10.54 -11.16 -22.26
CA ASP A 82 -11.33 -10.59 -23.36
C ASP A 82 -12.11 -9.34 -22.95
N LEU A 83 -11.82 -8.80 -21.76
CA LEU A 83 -12.53 -7.66 -21.22
C LEU A 83 -12.16 -6.39 -22.00
N LYS A 84 -13.18 -5.79 -22.63
CA LYS A 84 -13.04 -4.51 -23.33
C LYS A 84 -13.68 -3.39 -22.50
N PRO A 85 -12.99 -2.27 -22.28
CA PRO A 85 -13.58 -1.16 -21.55
C PRO A 85 -14.73 -0.55 -22.34
N ASN A 86 -15.76 -0.08 -21.65
CA ASN A 86 -16.77 0.79 -22.26
C ASN A 86 -16.17 2.19 -22.52
N ALA A 87 -16.92 3.07 -23.19
CA ALA A 87 -16.42 4.40 -23.55
C ALA A 87 -15.92 5.20 -22.34
N THR A 88 -16.71 5.26 -21.26
CA THR A 88 -16.35 5.97 -20.04
C THR A 88 -15.09 5.41 -19.40
N THR A 89 -14.99 4.08 -19.26
CA THR A 89 -13.83 3.42 -18.67
C THR A 89 -12.58 3.58 -19.53
N ARG A 90 -12.71 3.54 -20.86
CA ARG A 90 -11.61 3.80 -21.79
C ARG A 90 -11.08 5.22 -21.60
N ASP A 91 -11.97 6.19 -21.49
CA ASP A 91 -11.59 7.60 -21.32
C ASP A 91 -10.89 7.81 -19.97
N GLN A 92 -11.37 7.16 -18.91
CA GLN A 92 -10.69 7.11 -17.59
C GLN A 92 -9.30 6.47 -17.67
N LEU A 93 -9.16 5.33 -18.34
CA LEU A 93 -7.86 4.67 -18.53
C LEU A 93 -6.89 5.57 -19.29
N ASN A 94 -7.34 6.26 -20.33
CA ASN A 94 -6.50 7.20 -21.09
C ASN A 94 -6.02 8.38 -20.22
N ILE A 95 -6.89 8.91 -19.35
CA ILE A 95 -6.51 9.94 -18.38
C ILE A 95 -5.42 9.42 -17.44
N ILE A 96 -5.59 8.23 -16.86
CA ILE A 96 -4.61 7.60 -15.97
C ILE A 96 -3.26 7.39 -16.69
N VAL A 97 -3.29 6.89 -17.92
CA VAL A 97 -2.09 6.66 -18.72
C VAL A 97 -1.32 7.96 -18.98
N SER A 98 -2.03 9.06 -19.23
CA SER A 98 -1.47 10.39 -19.46
C SER A 98 -0.85 11.07 -18.23
N TYR A 99 -1.02 10.51 -17.03
CA TYR A 99 -0.45 11.10 -15.82
C TYR A 99 1.09 11.16 -15.87
N PRO A 100 1.69 12.20 -15.26
CA PRO A 100 3.14 12.29 -15.16
C PRO A 100 3.69 11.10 -14.36
N PRO A 101 4.93 10.63 -14.64
CA PRO A 101 5.54 9.52 -13.92
C PRO A 101 5.67 9.72 -12.41
N THR A 102 5.61 10.95 -11.91
CA THR A 102 5.66 11.28 -10.48
C THR A 102 4.33 11.13 -9.77
N LYS A 103 3.20 11.11 -10.50
CA LYS A 103 1.88 10.95 -9.90
C LYS A 103 1.73 9.54 -9.32
N GLN A 104 1.22 9.48 -8.09
CA GLN A 104 0.79 8.25 -7.44
C GLN A 104 -0.62 7.91 -7.88
N LEU A 105 -0.87 6.62 -8.10
CA LEU A 105 -2.19 6.12 -8.46
C LEU A 105 -2.96 5.73 -7.20
N THR A 106 -4.24 6.09 -7.12
CA THR A 106 -5.11 5.63 -6.03
C THR A 106 -5.36 4.13 -6.13
N TYR A 107 -5.80 3.47 -5.05
CA TYR A 107 -6.12 2.04 -5.10
C TYR A 107 -7.17 1.71 -6.19
N GLU A 108 -8.17 2.57 -6.38
CA GLU A 108 -9.18 2.41 -7.42
C GLU A 108 -8.60 2.52 -8.84
N GLU A 109 -7.74 3.51 -9.08
CA GLU A 109 -7.06 3.67 -10.38
C GLU A 109 -6.15 2.48 -10.67
N GLN A 110 -5.43 2.02 -9.65
CA GLN A 110 -4.58 0.84 -9.74
C GLN A 110 -5.39 -0.43 -10.06
N ASP A 111 -6.53 -0.63 -9.41
CA ASP A 111 -7.43 -1.75 -9.65
C ASP A 111 -8.05 -1.69 -11.05
N LEU A 112 -8.36 -0.49 -11.53
CA LEU A 112 -8.85 -0.30 -12.90
C LEU A 112 -7.81 -0.69 -13.94
N VAL A 113 -6.56 -0.25 -13.77
CA VAL A 113 -5.44 -0.62 -14.65
C VAL A 113 -5.19 -2.13 -14.58
N TRP A 114 -5.21 -2.72 -13.39
CA TRP A 114 -5.05 -4.16 -13.20
C TRP A 114 -6.15 -4.96 -13.90
N LYS A 115 -7.41 -4.54 -13.75
CA LYS A 115 -8.57 -5.20 -14.38
C LYS A 115 -8.48 -5.24 -15.90
N PHE A 116 -8.03 -4.14 -16.53
CA PHE A 116 -7.89 -4.04 -17.99
C PHE A 116 -6.47 -4.33 -18.50
N ARG A 117 -5.62 -4.98 -17.69
CA ARG A 117 -4.21 -5.25 -18.01
C ARG A 117 -3.99 -5.88 -19.39
N TYR A 118 -4.84 -6.83 -19.79
CA TYR A 118 -4.75 -7.49 -21.10
C TYR A 118 -5.04 -6.52 -22.25
N TYR A 119 -6.08 -5.70 -22.13
CA TYR A 119 -6.41 -4.66 -23.11
C TYR A 119 -5.27 -3.63 -23.26
N LEU A 120 -4.64 -3.25 -22.14
CA LEU A 120 -3.57 -2.25 -22.11
C LEU A 120 -2.23 -2.73 -22.68
N THR A 121 -2.04 -4.04 -22.88
CA THR A 121 -0.78 -4.60 -23.43
C THR A 121 -0.37 -4.00 -24.78
N HIS A 122 -1.34 -3.55 -25.58
CA HIS A 122 -1.11 -2.91 -26.87
C HIS A 122 -0.71 -1.42 -26.77
N GLN A 123 -0.80 -0.82 -25.59
CA GLN A 123 -0.53 0.59 -25.35
C GLN A 123 0.80 0.75 -24.61
N GLU A 124 1.82 1.22 -25.33
CA GLU A 124 3.19 1.38 -24.79
C GLU A 124 3.25 2.33 -23.58
N LYS A 125 2.51 3.44 -23.62
CA LYS A 125 2.49 4.46 -22.54
C LYS A 125 1.86 3.94 -21.24
N ALA A 126 1.02 2.90 -21.32
CA ALA A 126 0.36 2.30 -20.18
C ALA A 126 1.28 1.39 -19.36
N LEU A 127 2.41 0.94 -19.92
CA LEU A 127 3.35 0.01 -19.28
C LEU A 127 3.82 0.52 -17.91
N THR A 128 4.23 1.79 -17.84
CA THR A 128 4.72 2.38 -16.59
C THR A 128 3.64 2.45 -15.51
N LYS A 129 2.39 2.70 -15.90
CA LYS A 129 1.25 2.72 -14.96
C LYS A 129 0.88 1.33 -14.49
N PHE A 130 0.95 0.34 -15.39
CA PHE A 130 0.78 -1.06 -15.04
C PHE A 130 1.83 -1.50 -14.02
N LEU A 131 3.12 -1.27 -14.28
CA LEU A 131 4.21 -1.63 -13.37
C LEU A 131 4.07 -1.00 -11.98
N LYS A 132 3.54 0.22 -11.91
CA LYS A 132 3.27 0.92 -10.65
C LYS A 132 2.09 0.33 -9.86
N CYS A 133 1.11 -0.27 -10.51
CA CYS A 133 -0.06 -0.82 -9.82
C CYS A 133 0.14 -2.26 -9.34
N VAL A 134 1.10 -3.00 -9.90
CA VAL A 134 1.41 -4.38 -9.50
C VAL A 134 1.93 -4.43 -8.06
N ASN A 135 1.34 -5.29 -7.24
CA ASN A 135 1.88 -5.58 -5.93
C ASN A 135 2.97 -6.67 -6.00
N TRP A 136 4.24 -6.25 -6.08
CA TRP A 136 5.39 -7.13 -6.17
C TRP A 136 5.62 -8.03 -4.95
N HIS A 137 5.02 -7.72 -3.80
CA HIS A 137 5.08 -8.57 -2.61
C HIS A 137 4.15 -9.78 -2.69
N LEU A 138 3.18 -9.77 -3.62
CA LEU A 138 2.30 -10.90 -3.89
C LEU A 138 2.88 -11.72 -5.06
N PRO A 139 3.41 -12.93 -4.80
CA PRO A 139 4.09 -13.72 -5.84
C PRO A 139 3.22 -14.02 -7.07
N GLN A 140 1.91 -14.10 -6.86
CA GLN A 140 0.94 -14.38 -7.91
C GLN A 140 0.77 -13.20 -8.87
N GLU A 141 0.62 -11.97 -8.34
CA GLU A 141 0.55 -10.77 -9.16
C GLU A 141 1.87 -10.56 -9.91
N ALA A 142 3.00 -10.73 -9.22
CA ALA A 142 4.33 -10.62 -9.81
C ALA A 142 4.50 -11.60 -10.99
N LYS A 143 4.07 -12.86 -10.83
CA LYS A 143 4.12 -13.86 -11.91
C LYS A 143 3.29 -13.43 -13.12
N GLN A 144 2.05 -13.01 -12.91
CA GLN A 144 1.18 -12.54 -14.00
C GLN A 144 1.74 -11.31 -14.71
N ALA A 145 2.31 -10.37 -13.95
CA ALA A 145 2.96 -9.19 -14.50
C ALA A 145 4.15 -9.57 -15.38
N LEU A 146 5.02 -10.47 -14.92
CA LEU A 146 6.16 -10.96 -15.71
C LEU A 146 5.72 -11.64 -17.02
N GLU A 147 4.66 -12.45 -16.99
CA GLU A 147 4.09 -13.08 -18.19
C GLU A 147 3.55 -12.03 -19.18
N LEU A 148 2.92 -10.97 -18.69
CA LEU A 148 2.40 -9.87 -19.52
C LEU A 148 3.50 -8.97 -20.07
N LEU A 149 4.59 -8.76 -19.33
CA LEU A 149 5.72 -7.96 -19.78
C LEU A 149 6.36 -8.52 -21.05
N GLY A 150 6.43 -9.85 -21.20
CA GLY A 150 6.90 -10.49 -22.42
C GLY A 150 5.99 -10.28 -23.64
N LYS A 151 4.73 -9.88 -23.42
CA LYS A 151 3.73 -9.63 -24.48
C LYS A 151 3.45 -8.14 -24.69
N TRP A 152 3.95 -7.28 -23.82
CA TRP A 152 3.66 -5.85 -23.86
C TRP A 152 4.31 -5.20 -25.08
N LYS A 153 3.61 -4.25 -25.70
CA LYS A 153 4.19 -3.46 -26.79
C LYS A 153 5.47 -2.75 -26.30
N PRO A 154 6.61 -2.88 -27.00
CA PRO A 154 7.84 -2.19 -26.62
C PRO A 154 7.61 -0.69 -26.40
N MET A 155 8.26 -0.14 -25.38
CA MET A 155 8.18 1.28 -25.08
C MET A 155 8.96 2.08 -26.13
N ASP A 156 8.40 3.20 -26.56
CA ASP A 156 9.14 4.16 -27.38
C ASP A 156 10.23 4.83 -26.53
N VAL A 157 11.40 5.04 -27.13
CA VAL A 157 12.60 5.55 -26.43
C VAL A 157 12.70 7.08 -26.53
N GLU A 158 11.74 7.73 -27.20
CA GLU A 158 11.63 9.18 -27.36
C GLU A 158 10.89 9.90 -26.22
#